data_AF-A0A923NB90-F1
#
_entry.id   AF-A0A923NB90-F1
#
_cell.length_a   1.000
_cell.length_b   1.000
_cell.length_c   1.000
_cell.angle_alpha   90.00
_cell.angle_beta   90.00
_cell.angle_gamma   90.00
#
_symmetry.space_group_name_H-M   'P 1'
#
loop_
_entity.id
_entity.type
_entity.pdbx_description
1 polymer ?
#
loop_
_entity_poly.entity_id
_entity_poly.type
_entity_poly.pdbx_seq_one_letter_code
_entity_poly.pdbx_strand_id
1 'polypeptide(L)'
;MYNLLKKAFSDIKNLKSSKQTKKWVKIAESSGTISYNADKYNELLLVTYFGGVRIKTLIPVVTLTSSAQTHFVGTYNSVIYVNISKTAISVSKQPTGYTAELILYGR
;
A
#
# COMPACT_ATOMS: atom_id res chain seq x y z
N MET A 1 -3.94 5.89 -43.29
CA MET A 1 -2.94 6.62 -42.49
C MET A 1 -3.54 7.41 -41.32
N TYR A 2 -4.54 8.26 -41.54
CA TYR A 2 -5.10 9.19 -40.53
C TYR A 2 -5.69 8.50 -39.27
N ASN A 3 -6.35 7.35 -39.43
CA ASN A 3 -6.95 6.61 -38.31
C ASN A 3 -5.93 5.88 -37.42
N LEU A 4 -4.79 5.46 -37.99
CA LEU A 4 -3.68 4.85 -37.24
C LEU A 4 -3.00 5.87 -36.34
N LEU A 5 -2.76 7.08 -36.85
CA LEU A 5 -2.20 8.18 -36.08
C LEU A 5 -3.16 8.62 -34.95
N LYS A 6 -4.46 8.75 -35.22
CA LYS A 6 -5.46 9.08 -34.17
C LYS A 6 -5.49 8.05 -33.04
N LYS A 7 -5.39 6.76 -33.35
CA LYS A 7 -5.36 5.68 -32.35
C LYS A 7 -4.08 5.76 -31.51
N ALA A 8 -2.92 5.92 -32.15
CA ALA A 8 -1.65 6.12 -31.45
C ALA A 8 -1.66 7.36 -30.55
N PHE A 9 -2.25 8.48 -31.00
CA PHE A 9 -2.40 9.68 -30.18
C PHE A 9 -3.35 9.48 -28.99
N SER A 10 -4.43 8.71 -29.16
CA SER A 10 -5.34 8.36 -28.06
C SER A 10 -4.66 7.47 -27.03
N ASP A 11 -3.88 6.49 -27.49
CA ASP A 11 -3.12 5.58 -26.61
C ASP A 11 -2.00 6.33 -25.87
N ILE A 12 -1.32 7.27 -26.53
CA ILE A 12 -0.33 8.16 -25.90
C ILE A 12 -0.99 9.14 -24.91
N LYS A 13 -2.19 9.62 -25.21
CA LYS A 13 -2.95 10.52 -24.32
C LYS A 13 -3.47 9.77 -23.08
N ASN A 14 -3.85 8.50 -23.23
CA ASN A 14 -4.14 7.59 -22.12
C ASN A 14 -2.88 7.22 -21.34
N LEU A 15 -1.72 7.02 -22.00
CA LEU A 15 -0.42 6.88 -21.33
C LEU A 15 -0.03 8.14 -20.56
N LYS A 16 -0.32 9.35 -21.06
CA LYS A 16 -0.09 10.61 -20.35
C LYS A 16 -1.07 10.84 -19.19
N SER A 17 -2.18 10.10 -19.14
CA SER A 17 -3.07 10.07 -17.97
C SER A 17 -2.58 9.13 -16.87
N SER A 18 -1.49 8.38 -17.07
CA SER A 18 -0.68 7.84 -15.97
C SER A 18 0.31 8.90 -15.48
N LYS A 19 -0.16 10.14 -15.29
CA LYS A 19 0.45 11.06 -14.33
C LYS A 19 0.33 10.39 -12.97
N GLN A 20 1.29 9.52 -12.68
CA GLN A 20 1.57 8.93 -11.39
C GLN A 20 1.46 10.07 -10.39
N THR A 21 0.39 10.06 -9.60
CA THR A 21 0.11 11.10 -8.64
C THR A 21 1.29 11.12 -7.68
N LYS A 22 2.22 12.07 -7.79
CA LYS A 22 3.35 12.17 -6.84
C LYS A 22 2.90 12.35 -5.38
N LYS A 23 1.61 12.62 -5.17
CA LYS A 23 0.99 12.79 -3.86
C LYS A 23 0.44 11.44 -3.39
N TRP A 24 0.80 11.08 -2.16
CA TRP A 24 0.21 9.96 -1.44
C TRP A 24 -1.28 10.21 -1.19
N VAL A 25 -2.12 9.26 -1.57
CA VAL A 25 -3.57 9.29 -1.31
C VAL A 25 -3.89 8.23 -0.27
N LYS A 26 -4.64 8.57 0.77
CA LYS A 26 -5.11 7.60 1.78
C LYS A 26 -6.08 6.63 1.11
N ILE A 27 -5.75 5.35 1.15
CA ILE A 27 -6.55 4.26 0.58
C ILE A 27 -7.53 3.75 1.64
N ALA A 28 -7.03 3.48 2.85
CA ALA A 28 -7.79 2.84 3.90
C ALA A 28 -7.12 3.02 5.28
N GLU A 29 -7.89 2.76 6.33
CA GLU A 29 -7.46 2.79 7.72
C GLU A 29 -8.28 1.79 8.54
N SER A 30 -7.62 1.05 9.43
CA SER A 30 -8.25 0.03 10.28
C SER A 30 -7.32 -0.40 11.41
N SER A 31 -7.88 -0.85 12.53
CA SER A 31 -7.15 -1.35 13.70
C SER A 31 -6.85 -2.86 13.65
N GLY A 32 -7.05 -3.51 12.50
CA GLY A 32 -6.79 -4.95 12.34
C GLY A 32 -6.44 -5.34 10.92
N THR A 33 -7.42 -5.26 10.03
CA THR A 33 -7.26 -5.63 8.62
C THR A 33 -7.73 -4.49 7.71
N ILE A 34 -6.91 -4.17 6.71
CA ILE A 34 -7.21 -3.29 5.60
C ILE A 34 -7.40 -4.15 4.35
N SER A 35 -8.50 -3.92 3.62
CA SER A 35 -8.71 -4.47 2.28
C SER A 35 -8.47 -3.39 1.22
N TYR A 36 -7.80 -3.75 0.12
CA TYR A 36 -7.46 -2.81 -0.95
C TYR A 36 -7.20 -3.56 -2.28
N ASN A 37 -6.88 -2.82 -3.35
CA ASN A 37 -6.42 -3.39 -4.61
C ASN A 37 -5.07 -2.76 -4.96
N ALA A 38 -3.98 -3.51 -4.79
CA ALA A 38 -2.61 -3.05 -5.03
C ALA A 38 -2.34 -2.66 -6.49
N ASP A 39 -2.99 -3.30 -7.45
CA ASP A 39 -2.72 -3.13 -8.89
C ASP A 39 -3.13 -1.75 -9.43
N LYS A 40 -3.82 -0.93 -8.61
CA LYS A 40 -4.14 0.47 -8.93
C LYS A 40 -3.00 1.45 -8.62
N TYR A 41 -1.95 1.00 -7.95
CA TYR A 41 -0.86 1.83 -7.45
C TYR A 41 0.49 1.26 -7.88
N ASN A 42 1.51 2.11 -7.94
CA ASN A 42 2.88 1.67 -8.18
C ASN A 42 3.61 1.46 -6.85
N GLU A 43 3.28 2.28 -5.84
CA GLU A 43 3.88 2.22 -4.52
C GLU A 43 2.82 2.39 -3.44
N LEU A 44 3.04 1.71 -2.32
CA LEU A 44 2.25 1.84 -1.11
C LEU A 44 3.12 2.36 0.03
N LEU A 45 2.50 3.12 0.92
CA LEU A 45 3.07 3.56 2.18
C LEU A 45 2.15 3.09 3.28
N LEU A 46 2.59 2.08 4.02
CA LEU A 46 1.93 1.65 5.24
C LEU A 46 2.42 2.52 6.39
N VAL A 47 1.49 3.18 7.06
CA VAL A 47 1.72 3.85 8.33
C VAL A 47 1.10 3.00 9.42
N THR A 48 1.91 2.56 10.36
CA THR A 48 1.43 1.82 11.54
C THR A 48 1.59 2.69 12.76
N TYR A 49 0.49 2.96 13.45
CA TYR A 49 0.46 3.70 14.70
C TYR A 49 0.12 2.77 15.86
N PHE A 50 0.90 2.83 16.94
CA PHE A 50 0.69 2.00 18.11
C PHE A 50 1.46 2.57 19.30
N GLY A 51 0.84 2.62 20.48
CA GLY A 51 1.51 3.05 21.71
C GLY A 51 2.16 4.44 21.66
N GLY A 52 1.66 5.35 20.82
CA GLY A 52 2.25 6.68 20.61
C GLY A 52 3.34 6.76 19.53
N VAL A 53 3.77 5.63 18.97
CA VAL A 53 4.80 5.56 17.94
C VAL A 53 4.18 5.40 16.56
N ARG A 54 4.72 6.14 15.58
CA ARG A 54 4.31 6.08 14.18
C ARG A 54 5.45 5.56 13.31
N ILE A 55 5.23 4.40 12.69
CA ILE A 55 6.21 3.76 11.79
C ILE A 55 5.72 3.85 10.36
N LYS A 56 6.64 4.09 9.43
CA LYS A 56 6.38 4.26 8.01
C LYS A 56 7.14 3.21 7.22
N THR A 57 6.44 2.38 6.46
CA THR A 57 7.01 1.32 5.64
C THR A 57 6.61 1.54 4.19
N LEU A 58 7.60 1.75 3.33
CA LEU A 58 7.41 1.82 1.89
C LEU A 58 7.37 0.40 1.31
N ILE A 59 6.38 0.14 0.48
CA ILE A 59 6.12 -1.18 -0.11
C ILE A 59 5.96 -0.99 -1.62
N PRO A 60 6.96 -1.39 -2.43
CA PRO A 60 6.81 -1.42 -3.88
C PRO A 60 5.76 -2.46 -4.28
N VAL A 61 4.78 -2.09 -5.11
CA VAL A 61 3.70 -3.04 -5.47
C VAL A 61 4.25 -4.26 -6.23
N VAL A 62 5.36 -4.10 -6.96
CA VAL A 62 6.06 -5.20 -7.66
C VAL A 62 6.53 -6.32 -6.73
N THR A 63 6.74 -6.05 -5.44
CA THR A 63 7.15 -7.08 -4.48
C THR A 63 5.97 -7.82 -3.85
N LEU A 64 4.73 -7.39 -4.13
CA LEU A 64 3.53 -8.00 -3.56
C LEU A 64 3.04 -9.19 -4.36
N THR A 65 2.65 -10.24 -3.64
CA THR A 65 2.03 -11.43 -4.20
C THR A 65 0.57 -11.55 -3.77
N SER A 66 -0.20 -12.41 -4.44
CA SER A 66 -1.58 -12.70 -4.03
C SER A 66 -1.65 -13.40 -2.67
N SER A 67 -0.59 -14.15 -2.31
CA SER A 67 -0.46 -14.78 -1.00
C SER A 67 0.08 -13.77 0.01
N ALA A 68 -0.41 -13.86 1.24
CA ALA A 68 0.06 -12.99 2.31
C ALA A 68 1.48 -13.37 2.74
N GLN A 69 2.37 -12.38 2.81
CA GLN A 69 3.73 -12.49 3.30
C GLN A 69 3.88 -11.71 4.60
N THR A 70 4.65 -12.24 5.55
CA THR A 70 4.91 -11.58 6.83
C THR A 70 6.03 -10.57 6.68
N HIS A 71 5.74 -9.30 6.94
CA HIS A 71 6.71 -8.21 6.93
C HIS A 71 6.94 -7.68 8.33
N PHE A 72 8.22 -7.48 8.67
CA PHE A 72 8.61 -6.72 9.83
C PHE A 72 8.27 -5.24 9.61
N VAL A 73 7.58 -4.63 10.56
CA VAL A 73 7.24 -3.20 10.50
C VAL A 73 8.07 -2.39 11.46
N GLY A 74 8.34 -2.91 12.67
CA GLY A 74 9.17 -2.21 13.64
C GLY A 74 9.11 -2.81 15.04
N THR A 75 9.64 -2.07 16.00
CA THR A 75 9.71 -2.47 17.41
C THR A 75 9.23 -1.35 18.34
N TYR A 76 8.46 -1.73 19.36
CA TYR A 76 8.18 -0.91 20.55
C TYR A 76 7.85 -1.85 21.71
N ASN A 77 8.81 -2.05 22.62
CA ASN A 77 8.77 -3.07 23.69
C ASN A 77 8.57 -4.54 23.22
N SER A 78 8.19 -4.77 21.96
CA SER A 78 8.15 -6.04 21.24
C SER A 78 8.10 -5.75 19.73
N VAL A 79 8.18 -6.80 18.91
CA VAL A 79 8.18 -6.70 17.45
C VAL A 79 6.76 -6.61 16.91
N ILE A 80 6.56 -5.78 15.89
CA ILE A 80 5.36 -5.77 15.05
C ILE A 80 5.63 -6.43 13.71
N TYR A 81 4.76 -7.37 13.39
CA TYR A 81 4.66 -7.96 12.07
C TYR A 81 3.27 -7.71 11.49
N VAL A 82 3.22 -7.52 10.18
CA VAL A 82 1.99 -7.46 9.41
C VAL A 82 2.06 -8.49 8.30
N ASN A 83 0.93 -9.08 7.96
CA ASN A 83 0.76 -9.91 6.78
C ASN A 83 0.29 -9.03 5.64
N ILE A 84 0.99 -9.04 4.50
CA ILE A 84 0.71 -8.18 3.34
C ILE A 84 0.52 -9.08 2.11
N SER A 85 -0.60 -8.89 1.41
CA SER A 85 -0.84 -9.42 0.07
C SER A 85 -1.28 -8.28 -0.85
N LYS A 86 -1.51 -8.57 -2.13
CA LYS A 86 -2.10 -7.62 -3.09
C LYS A 86 -3.50 -7.10 -2.71
N THR A 87 -4.20 -7.80 -1.81
CA THR A 87 -5.60 -7.51 -1.49
C THR A 87 -5.85 -7.11 -0.05
N ALA A 88 -4.94 -7.44 0.87
CA ALA A 88 -5.11 -7.13 2.29
C ALA A 88 -3.79 -6.88 3.03
N ILE A 89 -3.88 -6.06 4.07
CA ILE A 89 -2.85 -5.93 5.11
C ILE A 89 -3.51 -6.24 6.44
N SER A 90 -2.93 -7.12 7.24
CA SER A 90 -3.41 -7.39 8.59
C SER A 90 -2.29 -7.44 9.61
N VAL A 91 -2.58 -7.06 10.85
CA VAL A 91 -1.64 -7.22 11.95
C VAL A 91 -1.48 -8.72 12.25
N SER A 92 -0.25 -9.23 12.19
CA SER A 92 0.03 -10.64 12.51
C SER A 92 0.63 -10.83 13.90
N LYS A 93 1.40 -9.85 14.38
CA LYS A 93 1.92 -9.83 15.75
C LYS A 93 2.08 -8.40 16.22
N GLN A 94 1.67 -8.13 17.46
CA GLN A 94 1.83 -6.85 18.14
C GLN A 94 2.09 -7.05 19.64
N PRO A 95 2.63 -6.06 20.35
CA PRO A 95 2.77 -6.12 21.81
C PRO A 95 1.42 -6.30 22.51
N THR A 96 1.37 -7.13 23.55
CA THR A 96 0.16 -7.35 24.36
C THR A 96 -0.31 -6.05 25.02
N GLY A 97 -1.62 -5.80 25.02
CA GLY A 97 -2.22 -4.60 25.61
C GLY A 97 -2.21 -3.37 24.71
N TYR A 98 -1.71 -3.48 23.48
CA TYR A 98 -1.75 -2.42 22.47
C TYR A 98 -2.54 -2.90 21.26
N THR A 99 -3.18 -1.95 20.57
CA THR A 99 -3.87 -2.16 19.30
C THR A 99 -3.17 -1.32 18.25
N ALA A 100 -2.66 -1.96 17.19
CA ALA A 100 -2.06 -1.24 16.08
C ALA A 100 -3.14 -0.68 15.15
N GLU A 101 -3.05 0.61 14.83
CA GLU A 101 -3.80 1.26 13.77
C GLU A 101 -2.97 1.26 12.49
N LEU A 102 -3.52 0.69 11.43
CA LEU A 102 -2.92 0.68 10.11
C LEU A 102 -3.58 1.77 9.28
N ILE A 103 -2.77 2.54 8.56
CA ILE A 103 -3.22 3.52 7.56
C ILE A 103 -2.42 3.28 6.29
N LEU A 104 -3.12 2.96 5.20
CA LEU A 104 -2.50 2.68 3.92
C LEU A 104 -2.66 3.87 2.99
N TYR A 105 -1.55 4.28 2.38
CA TYR A 105 -1.53 5.26 1.31
C TYR A 105 -1.00 4.61 0.03
N GLY A 106 -1.46 5.07 -1.13
CA GLY A 106 -0.94 4.66 -2.43
C GLY A 106 -0.66 5.84 -3.34
N ARG A 107 0.15 5.58 -4.36
CA ARG A 107 0.47 6.53 -5.42
C ARG A 107 0.79 5.86 -6.74
#